data_AF-A0A674JL39-F1
#
_entry.id   AF-A0A674JL39-F1
#
_cell.length_a   1.000
_cell.length_b   1.000
_cell.length_c   1.000
_cell.angle_alpha   90.00
_cell.angle_beta   90.00
_cell.angle_gamma   90.00
#
_symmetry.space_group_name_H-M   'P 1'
#
loop_
_entity.id
_entity.type
_entity.pdbx_description
1 polymer ?
#
loop_
_entity_poly.entity_id
_entity_poly.type
_entity_poly.pdbx_seq_one_letter_code
_entity_poly.pdbx_strand_id
1 'polypeptide(L)'
;MYWCSPHLHSLSFSRSKNEPLETLNFSLNRIMAKAGGKGVNLKDKLDGNELDLSLSDLNEVPVKELAALPKATILDLSCNNLTSLPSDFCSLTHLVKLDLSKNQLQQLPSDFGRLVNLQHLDLLNNRLAMLPVSFAQLKNLKWLDLKDNPLDPILAKVAGDCLDEKQCKQAAIRVLQHMKAIQSEQDRERQRRLQAERAMEKKREAEQRAREAQERELRRREKAEEKERRRREYDALRAARQEMETQTKKESSEIPKPSSVSHPSQLPRHRRSWFQALLKLLLLIFLCALSTVAVCRVTELQRQSLCISVNALYEDVVTALKSHKIVQNVLHQNSQQ
;
A
#
# COMPACT_ATOMS: atom_id res chain seq x y z
N MET A 1 17.24 -39.41 -21.19
CA MET A 1 15.93 -39.74 -20.60
C MET A 1 16.16 -40.33 -19.22
N TYR A 2 16.18 -39.51 -18.17
CA TYR A 2 16.15 -40.01 -16.80
C TYR A 2 14.69 -39.93 -16.31
N TRP A 3 14.05 -41.10 -16.24
CA TRP A 3 12.69 -41.26 -15.74
C TRP A 3 12.69 -41.04 -14.23
N CYS A 4 11.86 -40.11 -13.75
CA CYS A 4 11.46 -40.09 -12.35
C CYS A 4 10.28 -41.05 -12.21
N SER A 5 10.61 -42.32 -11.94
CA SER A 5 9.63 -43.38 -11.74
C SER A 5 9.54 -43.67 -10.25
N PRO A 6 8.39 -43.48 -9.59
CA PRO A 6 8.24 -43.77 -8.18
C PRO A 6 7.83 -45.23 -8.01
N HIS A 7 8.77 -46.19 -8.04
CA HIS A 7 8.52 -47.54 -7.51
C HIS A 7 9.77 -48.40 -7.28
N LEU A 8 9.81 -48.98 -6.07
CA LEU A 8 10.41 -50.24 -5.62
C LEU A 8 11.86 -50.29 -5.06
N HIS A 9 11.89 -50.81 -3.81
CA HIS A 9 12.93 -51.54 -3.09
C HIS A 9 13.94 -50.81 -2.18
N SER A 10 13.56 -50.78 -0.90
CA SER A 10 14.29 -51.42 0.21
C SER A 10 15.56 -52.18 -0.20
N LEU A 11 16.72 -51.61 0.10
CA LEU A 11 17.96 -52.34 0.34
C LEU A 11 18.60 -51.80 1.62
N SER A 12 18.54 -52.64 2.64
CA SER A 12 19.20 -52.51 3.94
C SER A 12 20.72 -52.59 3.78
N PHE A 13 21.44 -51.58 4.29
CA PHE A 13 22.87 -51.68 4.55
C PHE A 13 23.13 -51.49 6.05
N SER A 14 23.67 -52.54 6.67
CA SER A 14 24.03 -52.58 8.09
C SER A 14 25.47 -52.11 8.30
N ARG A 15 25.72 -51.15 9.22
CA ARG A 15 26.87 -51.24 10.15
C ARG A 15 26.84 -50.26 11.32
N SER A 16 26.99 -50.86 12.50
CA SER A 16 27.73 -50.49 13.72
C SER A 16 27.46 -49.18 14.50
N LYS A 17 27.04 -49.40 15.75
CA LYS A 17 27.09 -48.57 16.98
C LYS A 17 28.52 -47.98 17.18
N ASN A 18 28.78 -46.80 17.80
CA ASN A 18 28.51 -46.36 19.18
C ASN A 18 29.11 -44.94 19.44
N GLU A 19 28.60 -44.25 20.47
CA GLU A 19 29.14 -43.09 21.25
C GLU A 19 28.83 -41.62 20.80
N PRO A 20 28.64 -40.67 21.76
CA PRO A 20 27.46 -39.79 21.78
C PRO A 20 27.79 -38.29 21.79
N LEU A 21 26.87 -37.47 21.28
CA LEU A 21 26.71 -36.06 21.67
C LEU A 21 25.23 -35.69 21.61
N GLU A 22 24.48 -36.10 22.64
CA GLU A 22 23.16 -35.58 22.95
C GLU A 22 23.29 -34.17 23.54
N THR A 23 22.61 -33.19 22.93
CA THR A 23 21.88 -32.08 23.59
C THR A 23 21.43 -30.97 22.62
N LEU A 24 21.75 -31.02 21.32
CA LEU A 24 21.16 -30.11 20.31
C LEU A 24 20.10 -30.75 19.40
N ASN A 25 19.91 -32.07 19.47
CA ASN A 25 19.03 -32.82 18.56
C ASN A 25 17.53 -32.71 18.88
N PHE A 26 17.15 -32.24 20.07
CA PHE A 26 15.74 -32.29 20.49
C PHE A 26 14.89 -31.15 19.90
N SER A 27 15.50 -30.01 19.56
CA SER A 27 14.78 -28.85 19.01
C SER A 27 14.67 -28.87 17.48
N LEU A 28 15.54 -29.60 16.79
CA LEU A 28 15.51 -29.75 15.32
C LEU A 28 14.56 -30.86 14.85
N ASN A 29 14.43 -31.94 15.62
CA ASN A 29 13.58 -33.08 15.25
C ASN A 29 12.07 -32.81 15.39
N ARG A 30 11.67 -31.73 16.08
CA ARG A 30 10.25 -31.45 16.39
C ARG A 30 9.52 -30.60 15.34
N ILE A 31 10.26 -29.98 14.40
CA ILE A 31 9.66 -29.22 13.29
C ILE A 31 9.38 -30.12 12.06
N MET A 32 10.00 -31.29 12.02
CA MET A 32 9.93 -32.28 10.93
C MET A 32 8.70 -33.21 10.97
N ALA A 33 7.66 -32.86 11.73
CA ALA A 33 6.49 -33.72 11.94
C ALA A 33 5.18 -33.18 11.33
N LYS A 34 5.23 -32.16 10.44
CA LYS A 34 4.02 -31.57 9.86
C LYS A 34 3.88 -31.65 8.33
N ALA A 35 4.76 -32.37 7.65
CA ALA A 35 4.56 -32.83 6.28
C ALA A 35 5.15 -34.24 6.21
N GLY A 36 4.42 -35.20 5.64
CA GLY A 36 4.68 -36.66 5.70
C GLY A 36 5.96 -37.19 5.05
N GLY A 37 7.11 -36.55 5.21
CA GLY A 37 8.42 -37.10 4.90
C GLY A 37 9.09 -37.65 6.16
N LYS A 38 9.61 -38.88 6.09
CA LYS A 38 10.55 -39.42 7.09
C LYS A 38 11.60 -38.34 7.39
N GLY A 39 11.92 -38.08 8.67
CA GLY A 39 12.86 -37.04 9.07
C GLY A 39 14.19 -37.13 8.31
N VAL A 40 14.31 -36.34 7.24
CA VAL A 40 15.53 -36.25 6.43
C VAL A 40 16.49 -35.31 7.14
N ASN A 41 17.50 -35.85 7.79
CA ASN A 41 18.60 -35.03 8.29
C ASN A 41 19.38 -34.45 7.10
N LEU A 42 19.15 -33.17 6.81
CA LEU A 42 19.73 -32.45 5.66
C LEU A 42 21.27 -32.48 5.64
N LYS A 43 21.90 -32.61 6.82
CA LYS A 43 23.35 -32.72 6.92
C LYS A 43 23.91 -33.99 6.30
N ASP A 44 23.14 -35.08 6.31
CA ASP A 44 23.58 -36.38 5.79
C ASP A 44 23.48 -36.43 4.25
N LYS A 45 22.75 -35.48 3.65
CA LYS A 45 22.59 -35.31 2.21
C LYS A 45 23.48 -34.22 1.61
N LEU A 46 24.29 -33.56 2.45
CA LEU A 46 25.23 -32.54 2.03
C LEU A 46 26.57 -33.21 1.71
N ASP A 47 26.94 -33.27 0.43
CA ASP A 47 28.26 -33.69 -0.02
C ASP A 47 29.06 -32.45 -0.48
N GLY A 48 30.07 -32.07 0.30
CA GLY A 48 30.84 -30.85 0.08
C GLY A 48 29.97 -29.59 0.11
N ASN A 49 29.62 -29.06 -1.06
CA ASN A 49 28.77 -27.88 -1.25
C ASN A 49 27.45 -28.19 -1.97
N GLU A 50 27.18 -29.45 -2.24
CA GLU A 50 26.03 -29.96 -2.97
C GLU A 50 25.06 -30.65 -2.03
N LEU A 51 23.80 -30.22 -2.06
CA LEU A 51 22.73 -30.76 -1.26
C LEU A 51 21.68 -31.36 -2.19
N ASP A 52 21.63 -32.69 -2.21
CA ASP A 52 20.70 -33.45 -3.05
C ASP A 52 19.42 -33.77 -2.28
N LEU A 53 18.33 -33.07 -2.61
CA LEU A 53 16.98 -33.32 -2.14
C LEU A 53 16.06 -33.79 -3.26
N SER A 54 16.62 -34.33 -4.34
CA SER A 54 15.85 -34.96 -5.39
C SER A 54 15.06 -36.15 -4.86
N LEU A 55 13.94 -36.48 -5.50
CA LEU A 55 13.12 -37.68 -5.22
C LEU A 55 12.77 -37.86 -3.73
N SER A 56 12.53 -36.77 -3.02
CA SER A 56 12.31 -36.77 -1.57
C SER A 56 10.84 -36.60 -1.18
N ASP A 57 9.93 -36.74 -2.15
CA ASP A 57 8.47 -36.57 -2.00
C ASP A 57 8.09 -35.23 -1.33
N LEU A 58 8.87 -34.17 -1.55
CA LEU A 58 8.66 -32.88 -0.92
C LEU A 58 7.46 -32.16 -1.55
N ASN A 59 6.53 -31.72 -0.70
CA ASN A 59 5.43 -30.81 -1.11
C ASN A 59 5.77 -29.33 -0.85
N GLU A 60 6.73 -29.07 0.04
CA GLU A 60 7.20 -27.74 0.40
C GLU A 60 8.71 -27.77 0.65
N VAL A 61 9.40 -26.67 0.35
CA VAL A 61 10.85 -26.53 0.55
C VAL A 61 11.15 -26.17 2.01
N PRO A 62 12.03 -26.90 2.71
CA PRO A 62 12.45 -26.58 4.10
C PRO A 62 13.44 -25.40 4.14
N VAL A 63 12.96 -24.19 3.85
CA VAL A 63 13.82 -22.99 3.70
C VAL A 63 14.57 -22.63 4.98
N LYS A 64 13.97 -22.83 6.16
CA LYS A 64 14.60 -22.48 7.44
C LYS A 64 15.86 -23.30 7.68
N GLU A 65 15.79 -24.58 7.35
CA GLU A 65 16.86 -25.52 7.51
C GLU A 65 17.93 -25.34 6.43
N LEU A 66 17.53 -25.05 5.18
CA LEU A 66 18.46 -24.69 4.10
C LEU A 66 19.22 -23.40 4.41
N ALA A 67 18.55 -22.40 4.99
CA ALA A 67 19.18 -21.15 5.40
C ALA A 67 20.23 -21.35 6.51
N ALA A 68 20.09 -22.40 7.32
CA ALA A 68 21.08 -22.78 8.33
C ALA A 68 22.31 -23.52 7.76
N LEU A 69 22.32 -23.81 6.44
CA LEU A 69 23.41 -24.52 5.75
C LEU A 69 24.04 -23.64 4.65
N PRO A 70 24.73 -22.53 5.01
CA PRO A 70 25.28 -21.60 4.02
C PRO A 70 26.38 -22.19 3.13
N LYS A 71 26.89 -23.38 3.45
CA LYS A 71 27.84 -24.14 2.61
C LYS A 71 27.17 -24.79 1.40
N ALA A 72 25.86 -25.02 1.45
CA ALA A 72 25.09 -25.65 0.37
C ALA A 72 24.87 -24.64 -0.76
N THR A 73 25.82 -24.55 -1.70
CA THR A 73 25.73 -23.63 -2.84
C THR A 73 25.07 -24.25 -4.07
N ILE A 74 25.01 -25.58 -4.13
CA ILE A 74 24.34 -26.36 -5.17
C ILE A 74 23.17 -27.07 -4.48
N LEU A 75 21.96 -26.83 -4.96
CA LEU A 75 20.75 -27.40 -4.39
C LEU A 75 19.95 -28.10 -5.49
N ASP A 76 19.77 -29.40 -5.34
CA ASP A 76 18.90 -30.19 -6.21
C ASP A 76 17.58 -30.45 -5.49
N LEU A 77 16.49 -29.93 -6.05
CA LEU A 77 15.11 -30.13 -5.62
C LEU A 77 14.28 -30.79 -6.75
N SER A 78 14.94 -31.40 -7.74
CA SER A 78 14.29 -32.03 -8.88
C SER A 78 13.42 -33.22 -8.48
N CYS A 79 12.42 -33.52 -9.30
CA CYS A 79 11.52 -34.67 -9.10
C CYS A 79 10.88 -34.73 -7.70
N ASN A 80 10.33 -33.61 -7.27
CA ASN A 80 9.48 -33.50 -6.09
C ASN A 80 8.06 -33.08 -6.50
N ASN A 81 7.19 -32.89 -5.52
CA ASN A 81 5.79 -32.48 -5.71
C ASN A 81 5.58 -30.99 -5.41
N LEU A 82 6.60 -30.16 -5.66
CA LEU A 82 6.54 -28.73 -5.35
C LEU A 82 5.58 -28.03 -6.31
N THR A 83 4.53 -27.43 -5.77
CA THR A 83 3.54 -26.64 -6.55
C THR A 83 3.82 -25.14 -6.52
N SER A 84 4.52 -24.69 -5.49
CA SER A 84 4.99 -23.32 -5.31
C SER A 84 6.24 -23.30 -4.45
N LEU A 85 6.99 -22.20 -4.51
CA LEU A 85 8.08 -21.92 -3.57
C LEU A 85 7.58 -20.93 -2.51
N PRO A 86 7.94 -21.12 -1.23
CA PRO A 86 7.57 -20.18 -0.18
C PRO A 86 8.22 -18.80 -0.42
N SER A 87 7.59 -17.73 0.08
CA SER A 87 8.07 -16.35 -0.09
C SER A 87 9.53 -16.17 0.37
N ASP A 88 9.89 -16.86 1.43
CA ASP A 88 11.20 -16.76 2.07
C ASP A 88 12.28 -17.55 1.33
N PHE A 89 11.94 -18.34 0.30
CA PHE A 89 12.91 -19.06 -0.54
C PHE A 89 13.99 -18.13 -1.12
N CYS A 90 13.60 -16.90 -1.44
CA CYS A 90 14.49 -15.88 -1.99
C CYS A 90 15.51 -15.33 -0.96
N SER A 91 15.47 -15.80 0.30
CA SER A 91 16.50 -15.53 1.31
C SER A 91 17.77 -16.37 1.13
N LEU A 92 17.71 -17.48 0.36
CA LEU A 92 18.82 -18.40 0.08
C LEU A 92 19.81 -17.80 -0.95
N THR A 93 20.27 -16.59 -0.70
CA THR A 93 21.12 -15.79 -1.60
C THR A 93 22.52 -16.39 -1.85
N HIS A 94 22.91 -17.41 -1.09
CA HIS A 94 24.18 -18.13 -1.23
C HIS A 94 24.16 -19.18 -2.35
N LEU A 95 22.98 -19.50 -2.91
CA LEU A 95 22.84 -20.49 -3.98
C LEU A 95 23.50 -20.01 -5.28
N VAL A 96 24.24 -20.93 -5.91
CA VAL A 96 24.94 -20.76 -7.19
C VAL A 96 24.33 -21.65 -8.27
N LYS A 97 23.91 -22.87 -7.92
CA LYS A 97 23.17 -23.75 -8.81
C LYS A 97 21.90 -24.24 -8.12
N LEU A 98 20.80 -24.21 -8.86
CA LEU A 98 19.49 -24.64 -8.37
C LEU A 98 18.81 -25.48 -9.45
N ASP A 99 18.50 -26.72 -9.12
CA ASP A 99 17.66 -27.58 -9.95
C ASP A 99 16.26 -27.68 -9.33
N LEU A 100 15.24 -27.26 -10.08
CA LEU A 100 13.83 -27.35 -9.74
C LEU A 100 13.06 -28.12 -10.82
N SER A 101 13.76 -28.87 -11.67
CA SER A 101 13.17 -29.60 -12.79
C SER A 101 12.18 -30.67 -12.33
N LYS A 102 11.21 -30.99 -13.19
CA LYS A 102 10.21 -32.05 -12.97
C LYS A 102 9.45 -31.88 -11.66
N ASN A 103 9.04 -30.65 -11.39
CA ASN A 103 8.12 -30.29 -10.31
C ASN A 103 6.78 -29.83 -10.91
N GLN A 104 5.92 -29.21 -10.11
CA GLN A 104 4.61 -28.71 -10.53
C GLN A 104 4.48 -27.20 -10.30
N LEU A 105 5.60 -26.47 -10.36
CA LEU A 105 5.66 -25.05 -10.06
C LEU A 105 4.82 -24.25 -11.05
N GLN A 106 3.82 -23.54 -10.56
CA GLN A 106 2.94 -22.70 -11.40
C GLN A 106 3.50 -21.28 -11.57
N GLN A 107 4.23 -20.80 -10.55
CA GLN A 107 4.83 -19.48 -10.54
C GLN A 107 6.08 -19.49 -9.64
N LEU A 108 7.01 -18.58 -9.93
CA LEU A 108 8.11 -18.25 -9.03
C LEU A 108 7.72 -17.06 -8.14
N PRO A 109 8.27 -16.95 -6.92
CA PRO A 109 8.07 -15.79 -6.05
C PRO A 109 8.39 -14.47 -6.74
N SER A 110 7.68 -13.39 -6.38
CA SER A 110 7.88 -12.06 -6.98
C SER A 110 9.31 -11.55 -6.83
N ASP A 111 10.02 -11.99 -5.80
CA ASP A 111 11.36 -11.52 -5.42
C ASP A 111 12.47 -12.51 -5.80
N PHE A 112 12.20 -13.43 -6.74
CA PHE A 112 13.18 -14.44 -7.19
C PHE A 112 14.52 -13.84 -7.63
N GLY A 113 14.50 -12.59 -8.14
CA GLY A 113 15.69 -11.80 -8.45
C GLY A 113 16.70 -11.58 -7.32
N ARG A 114 16.32 -11.83 -6.05
CA ARG A 114 17.22 -11.72 -4.89
C ARG A 114 18.33 -12.77 -4.88
N LEU A 115 18.20 -13.86 -5.63
CA LEU A 115 19.22 -14.91 -5.78
C LEU A 115 20.37 -14.43 -6.68
N VAL A 116 21.04 -13.34 -6.28
CA VAL A 116 22.02 -12.62 -7.11
C VAL A 116 23.26 -13.44 -7.48
N ASN A 117 23.57 -14.49 -6.72
CA ASN A 117 24.71 -15.37 -6.97
C ASN A 117 24.38 -16.56 -7.89
N LEU A 118 23.11 -16.74 -8.25
CA LEU A 118 22.66 -17.88 -9.04
C LEU A 118 23.25 -17.81 -10.46
N GLN A 119 23.91 -18.89 -10.87
CA GLN A 119 24.57 -19.05 -12.16
C GLN A 119 23.90 -20.12 -13.04
N HIS A 120 23.27 -21.11 -12.42
CA HIS A 120 22.61 -22.22 -13.11
C HIS A 120 21.23 -22.42 -12.50
N LEU A 121 20.21 -22.43 -13.35
CA LEU A 121 18.83 -22.64 -12.95
C LEU A 121 18.14 -23.60 -13.91
N ASP A 122 17.72 -24.75 -13.41
CA ASP A 122 16.89 -25.69 -14.16
C ASP A 122 15.45 -25.62 -13.69
N LEU A 123 14.54 -25.34 -14.62
CA LEU A 123 13.09 -25.30 -14.42
C LEU A 123 12.35 -26.20 -15.42
N LEU A 124 13.05 -27.10 -16.11
CA LEU A 124 12.50 -28.06 -17.06
C LEU A 124 11.27 -28.78 -16.47
N ASN A 125 10.23 -28.96 -17.29
CA ASN A 125 9.04 -29.73 -16.94
C ASN A 125 8.37 -29.25 -15.64
N ASN A 126 7.89 -28.01 -15.67
CA ASN A 126 7.08 -27.38 -14.63
C ASN A 126 5.79 -26.82 -15.26
N ARG A 127 5.01 -26.04 -14.51
CA ARG A 127 3.76 -25.42 -14.98
C ARG A 127 3.86 -23.90 -15.07
N LEU A 128 5.06 -23.37 -15.34
CA LEU A 128 5.30 -21.94 -15.40
C LEU A 128 4.68 -21.34 -16.66
N ALA A 129 3.81 -20.35 -16.49
CA ALA A 129 3.29 -19.54 -17.59
C ALA A 129 4.12 -18.27 -17.82
N MET A 130 4.68 -17.70 -16.76
CA MET A 130 5.45 -16.47 -16.79
C MET A 130 6.57 -16.47 -15.75
N LEU A 131 7.54 -15.59 -15.94
CA LEU A 131 8.60 -15.31 -14.98
C LEU A 131 8.35 -13.96 -14.30
N PRO A 132 8.71 -13.82 -13.01
CA PRO A 132 8.56 -12.56 -12.30
C PRO A 132 9.51 -11.50 -12.87
N VAL A 133 9.12 -10.23 -12.83
CA VAL A 133 9.94 -9.12 -13.36
C VAL A 133 11.29 -9.00 -12.64
N SER A 134 11.35 -9.43 -11.37
CA SER A 134 12.61 -9.49 -10.62
C SER A 134 13.64 -10.45 -11.23
N PHE A 135 13.25 -11.38 -12.12
CA PHE A 135 14.16 -12.27 -12.83
C PHE A 135 15.26 -11.49 -13.60
N ALA A 136 14.97 -10.25 -14.02
CA ALA A 136 15.95 -9.32 -14.60
C ALA A 136 17.17 -9.01 -13.69
N GLN A 137 17.03 -9.22 -12.38
CA GLN A 137 18.06 -8.94 -11.37
C GLN A 137 19.07 -10.09 -11.20
N LEU A 138 18.84 -11.26 -11.80
CA LEU A 138 19.75 -12.41 -11.79
C LEU A 138 20.98 -12.16 -12.70
N LYS A 139 21.84 -11.22 -12.29
CA LYS A 139 22.96 -10.72 -13.11
C LYS A 139 24.02 -11.77 -13.44
N ASN A 140 24.12 -12.80 -12.60
CA ASN A 140 25.12 -13.86 -12.73
C ASN A 140 24.60 -15.13 -13.41
N LEU A 141 23.31 -15.17 -13.79
CA LEU A 141 22.71 -16.36 -14.40
C LEU A 141 23.30 -16.59 -15.79
N LYS A 142 23.91 -17.76 -15.97
CA LYS A 142 24.63 -18.17 -17.18
C LYS A 142 23.95 -19.32 -17.90
N TRP A 143 23.15 -20.13 -17.22
CA TRP A 143 22.49 -21.29 -17.79
C TRP A 143 21.06 -21.35 -17.28
N LEU A 144 20.12 -21.58 -18.19
CA LEU A 144 18.69 -21.63 -17.90
C LEU A 144 18.02 -22.66 -18.82
N ASP A 145 17.25 -23.56 -18.23
CA ASP A 145 16.30 -24.39 -18.95
C ASP A 145 14.86 -24.09 -18.47
N LEU A 146 13.98 -23.93 -19.45
CA LEU A 146 12.54 -23.67 -19.26
C LEU A 146 11.69 -24.59 -20.15
N LYS A 147 12.28 -25.61 -20.78
CA LYS A 147 11.55 -26.58 -21.63
C LYS A 147 10.41 -27.22 -20.84
N ASP A 148 9.42 -27.71 -21.59
CA ASP A 148 8.25 -28.38 -21.04
C ASP A 148 7.49 -27.56 -19.97
N ASN A 149 7.45 -26.24 -20.16
CA ASN A 149 6.59 -25.34 -19.40
C ASN A 149 5.56 -24.68 -20.35
N PRO A 150 4.31 -24.44 -19.89
CA PRO A 150 3.28 -23.75 -20.65
C PRO A 150 3.51 -22.22 -20.69
N LEU A 151 4.72 -21.81 -21.07
CA LEU A 151 5.13 -20.39 -21.10
C LEU A 151 4.27 -19.58 -22.07
N ASP A 152 4.08 -18.30 -21.74
CA ASP A 152 3.57 -17.32 -22.68
C ASP A 152 4.32 -17.39 -24.02
N PRO A 153 3.63 -17.32 -25.18
CA PRO A 153 4.26 -17.51 -26.50
C PRO A 153 5.45 -16.57 -26.78
N ILE A 154 5.43 -15.34 -26.26
CA ILE A 154 6.53 -14.39 -26.44
C ILE A 154 7.74 -14.88 -25.65
N LEU A 155 7.53 -15.27 -24.40
CA LEU A 155 8.60 -15.77 -23.54
C LEU A 155 9.16 -17.10 -24.03
N ALA A 156 8.31 -18.01 -24.49
CA ALA A 156 8.72 -19.28 -25.09
C ALA A 156 9.63 -19.06 -26.31
N LYS A 157 9.27 -18.11 -27.18
CA LYS A 157 10.09 -17.75 -28.35
C LYS A 157 11.43 -17.12 -27.96
N VAL A 158 11.44 -16.28 -26.93
CA VAL A 158 12.68 -15.65 -26.41
C VAL A 158 13.61 -16.69 -25.79
N ALA A 159 13.07 -17.60 -24.98
CA ALA A 159 13.83 -18.69 -24.38
C ALA A 159 14.45 -19.58 -25.46
N GLY A 160 13.64 -19.99 -26.44
CA GLY A 160 14.03 -20.91 -27.50
C GLY A 160 14.33 -22.31 -26.97
N ASP A 161 15.03 -23.12 -27.78
CA ASP A 161 15.44 -24.46 -27.37
C ASP A 161 16.66 -24.43 -26.42
N CYS A 162 16.78 -25.51 -25.64
CA CYS A 162 17.88 -25.82 -24.73
C CYS A 162 18.22 -27.31 -24.87
N LEU A 163 18.69 -27.72 -26.05
CA LEU A 163 19.07 -29.13 -26.33
C LEU A 163 20.53 -29.44 -25.97
N ASP A 164 21.36 -28.42 -25.88
CA ASP A 164 22.77 -28.50 -25.54
C ASP A 164 23.18 -27.34 -24.62
N GLU A 165 24.35 -27.45 -23.99
CA GLU A 165 24.83 -26.45 -23.02
C GLU A 165 24.92 -25.03 -23.62
N LYS A 166 25.24 -24.91 -24.91
CA LYS A 166 25.37 -23.62 -25.59
C LYS A 166 24.01 -22.96 -25.77
N GLN A 167 23.00 -23.72 -26.16
CA GLN A 167 21.63 -23.26 -26.33
C GLN A 167 21.04 -22.78 -24.99
N CYS A 168 21.23 -23.54 -23.91
CA CYS A 168 20.75 -23.16 -22.59
C CYS A 168 21.46 -21.90 -22.03
N LYS A 169 22.75 -21.74 -22.32
CA LYS A 169 23.46 -20.49 -22.02
C LYS A 169 22.89 -19.31 -22.79
N GLN A 170 22.57 -19.52 -24.07
CA GLN A 170 21.95 -18.49 -24.89
C GLN A 170 20.53 -18.15 -24.43
N ALA A 171 19.76 -19.15 -23.99
CA ALA A 171 18.43 -18.97 -23.41
C ALA A 171 18.49 -18.06 -22.17
N ALA A 172 19.41 -18.31 -21.24
CA ALA A 172 19.63 -17.43 -20.08
C ALA A 172 19.86 -15.97 -20.49
N ILE A 173 20.75 -15.74 -21.47
CA ILE A 173 21.06 -14.38 -21.95
C ILE A 173 19.82 -13.71 -22.57
N ARG A 174 19.10 -14.40 -23.46
CA ARG A 174 17.92 -13.85 -24.15
C ARG A 174 16.80 -13.54 -23.17
N VAL A 175 16.50 -14.47 -22.26
CA VAL A 175 15.46 -14.29 -21.24
C VAL A 175 15.81 -13.13 -20.31
N LEU A 176 17.05 -13.04 -19.82
CA LEU A 176 17.46 -11.92 -18.98
C LEU A 176 17.36 -10.56 -19.70
N GLN A 177 17.76 -10.50 -20.97
CA GLN A 177 17.63 -9.28 -21.77
C GLN A 177 16.16 -8.87 -21.93
N HIS A 178 15.28 -9.84 -22.22
CA HIS A 178 13.85 -9.59 -22.34
C HIS A 178 13.23 -9.14 -21.01
N MET A 179 13.55 -9.79 -19.90
CA MET A 179 13.08 -9.39 -18.57
C MET A 179 13.57 -7.99 -18.18
N LYS A 180 14.81 -7.63 -18.52
CA LYS A 180 15.34 -6.27 -18.29
C LYS A 180 14.58 -5.20 -19.09
N ALA A 181 14.18 -5.52 -20.32
CA ALA A 181 13.36 -4.61 -21.12
C ALA A 181 11.98 -4.39 -20.46
N ILE A 182 11.32 -5.48 -20.03
CA ILE A 182 10.04 -5.41 -19.31
C ILE A 182 10.18 -4.59 -18.02
N GLN A 183 11.22 -4.85 -17.22
CA GLN A 183 11.49 -4.11 -15.99
C GLN A 183 11.67 -2.61 -16.26
N SER A 184 12.47 -2.26 -17.27
CA SER A 184 12.69 -0.86 -17.65
C SER A 184 11.41 -0.16 -18.12
N GLU A 185 10.53 -0.87 -18.81
CA GLU A 185 9.23 -0.31 -19.24
C GLU A 185 8.30 -0.07 -18.05
N GLN A 186 8.20 -1.03 -17.14
CA GLN A 186 7.41 -0.88 -15.91
C GLN A 186 7.94 0.24 -15.01
N ASP A 187 9.26 0.38 -14.88
CA ASP A 187 9.89 1.45 -14.10
C ASP A 187 9.63 2.82 -14.73
N ARG A 188 9.71 2.91 -16.06
CA ARG A 188 9.37 4.14 -16.79
C ARG A 188 7.91 4.50 -16.63
N GLU A 189 7.01 3.54 -16.70
CA GLU A 189 5.58 3.77 -16.49
C GLU A 189 5.28 4.21 -15.05
N ARG A 190 5.87 3.54 -14.06
CA ARG A 190 5.77 3.92 -12.64
C ARG A 190 6.24 5.36 -12.43
N GLN A 191 7.37 5.73 -13.02
CA GLN A 191 7.91 7.10 -12.92
C GLN A 191 6.99 8.13 -13.59
N ARG A 192 6.40 7.81 -14.75
CA ARG A 192 5.41 8.68 -15.41
C ARG A 192 4.15 8.87 -14.56
N ARG A 193 3.63 7.80 -13.96
CA ARG A 193 2.47 7.86 -13.06
C ARG A 193 2.76 8.77 -11.86
N LEU A 194 3.92 8.60 -11.22
CA LEU A 194 4.34 9.43 -10.09
C LEU A 194 4.54 10.90 -10.49
N GLN A 195 5.10 11.18 -11.67
CA GLN A 195 5.24 12.55 -12.18
C GLN A 195 3.90 13.20 -12.49
N ALA A 196 2.97 12.45 -13.09
CA ALA A 196 1.62 12.93 -13.36
C ALA A 196 0.86 13.25 -12.06
N GLU A 197 0.95 12.38 -11.05
CA GLU A 197 0.36 12.61 -9.74
C GLU A 197 0.90 13.89 -9.09
N ARG A 198 2.23 14.06 -9.06
CA ARG A 198 2.88 15.29 -8.55
C ARG A 198 2.51 16.54 -9.33
N ALA A 199 2.34 16.44 -10.66
CA ALA A 199 1.92 17.57 -11.49
C ALA A 199 0.47 17.97 -11.20
N MET A 200 -0.42 16.98 -11.02
CA MET A 200 -1.81 17.20 -10.66
C MET A 200 -1.94 17.82 -9.26
N GLU A 201 -1.16 17.34 -8.29
CA GLU A 201 -1.11 17.92 -6.94
C GLU A 201 -0.65 19.39 -6.98
N LYS A 202 0.46 19.69 -7.67
CA LYS A 202 0.94 21.07 -7.85
C LYS A 202 -0.08 21.97 -8.54
N LYS A 203 -0.81 21.44 -9.53
CA LYS A 203 -1.88 22.17 -10.20
C LYS A 203 -3.02 22.50 -9.24
N ARG A 204 -3.45 21.52 -8.43
CA ARG A 204 -4.49 21.72 -7.40
C ARG A 204 -4.05 22.75 -6.35
N GLU A 205 -2.82 22.67 -5.88
CA GLU A 205 -2.26 23.67 -4.96
C GLU A 205 -2.20 25.06 -5.58
N ALA A 206 -1.76 25.19 -6.83
CA ALA A 206 -1.69 26.47 -7.53
C ALA A 206 -3.09 27.07 -7.75
N GLU A 207 -4.07 26.26 -8.14
CA GLU A 207 -5.48 26.67 -8.26
C GLU A 207 -6.05 27.11 -6.92
N GLN A 208 -5.77 26.39 -5.83
CA GLN A 208 -6.19 26.79 -4.49
C GLN A 208 -5.56 28.13 -4.09
N ARG A 209 -4.24 28.29 -4.26
CA ARG A 209 -3.54 29.54 -3.95
C ARG A 209 -4.06 30.71 -4.80
N ALA A 210 -4.40 30.48 -6.06
CA ALA A 210 -4.99 31.49 -6.94
C ALA A 210 -6.38 31.91 -6.44
N ARG A 211 -7.23 30.96 -6.05
CA ARG A 211 -8.55 31.27 -5.45
C ARG A 211 -8.42 32.06 -4.16
N GLU A 212 -7.52 31.65 -3.27
CA GLU A 212 -7.24 32.37 -2.01
C GLU A 212 -6.69 33.78 -2.27
N ALA A 213 -5.84 33.97 -3.28
CA ALA A 213 -5.33 35.28 -3.66
C ALA A 213 -6.44 36.18 -4.22
N GLN A 214 -7.30 35.65 -5.10
CA GLN A 214 -8.46 36.36 -5.64
C GLN A 214 -9.42 36.79 -4.53
N GLU A 215 -9.71 35.91 -3.57
CA GLU A 215 -10.57 36.25 -2.43
C GLU A 215 -9.94 37.33 -1.53
N ARG A 216 -8.63 37.24 -1.28
CA ARG A 216 -7.90 38.28 -0.53
C ARG A 216 -7.93 39.63 -1.26
N GLU A 217 -7.84 39.64 -2.58
CA GLU A 217 -7.94 40.86 -3.38
C GLU A 217 -9.34 41.46 -3.34
N LEU A 218 -10.39 40.64 -3.50
CA LEU A 218 -11.79 41.07 -3.39
C LEU A 218 -12.06 41.72 -2.02
N ARG A 219 -11.67 41.04 -0.93
CA ARG A 219 -11.80 41.59 0.44
C ARG A 219 -11.03 42.89 0.64
N ARG A 220 -9.91 43.10 -0.07
CA ARG A 220 -9.15 44.37 -0.03
C ARG A 220 -9.90 45.48 -0.78
N ARG A 221 -10.49 45.17 -1.94
CA ARG A 221 -11.30 46.12 -2.73
C ARG A 221 -12.55 46.55 -1.97
N GLU A 222 -13.31 45.60 -1.41
CA GLU A 222 -14.50 45.90 -0.59
C GLU A 222 -14.16 46.81 0.61
N LYS A 223 -13.05 46.54 1.32
CA LYS A 223 -12.59 47.40 2.42
C LYS A 223 -12.17 48.80 1.96
N ALA A 224 -11.62 48.94 0.75
CA ALA A 224 -11.25 50.23 0.19
C ALA A 224 -12.50 51.03 -0.20
N GLU A 225 -13.45 50.39 -0.88
CA GLU A 225 -14.75 50.97 -1.26
C GLU A 225 -15.57 51.38 -0.04
N GLU A 226 -15.62 50.55 1.01
CA GLU A 226 -16.30 50.90 2.26
C GLU A 226 -15.66 52.12 2.94
N LYS A 227 -14.32 52.18 2.99
CA LYS A 227 -13.60 53.34 3.53
C LYS A 227 -13.88 54.60 2.71
N GLU A 228 -13.95 54.50 1.39
CA GLU A 228 -14.27 55.62 0.51
C GLU A 228 -15.72 56.08 0.70
N ARG A 229 -16.67 55.14 0.80
CA ARG A 229 -18.07 55.45 1.09
C ARG A 229 -18.23 56.20 2.41
N ARG A 230 -17.58 55.73 3.48
CA ARG A 230 -17.58 56.41 4.79
C ARG A 230 -16.96 57.82 4.72
N ARG A 231 -15.91 58.03 3.91
CA ARG A 231 -15.34 59.36 3.69
C ARG A 231 -16.34 60.28 3.00
N ARG A 232 -16.99 59.83 1.92
CA ARG A 232 -18.02 60.60 1.21
C ARG A 232 -19.21 60.96 2.09
N GLU A 233 -19.71 60.01 2.90
CA GLU A 233 -20.78 60.24 3.88
C GLU A 233 -20.37 61.30 4.92
N TYR A 234 -19.15 61.20 5.45
CA TYR A 234 -18.61 62.17 6.41
C TYR A 234 -18.46 63.58 5.81
N ASP A 235 -17.93 63.68 4.58
CA ASP A 235 -17.74 64.95 3.89
C ASP A 235 -19.10 65.61 3.57
N ALA A 236 -20.10 64.82 3.13
CA ALA A 236 -21.46 65.30 2.92
C ALA A 236 -22.13 65.80 4.21
N LEU A 237 -21.96 65.06 5.32
CA LEU A 237 -22.48 65.47 6.63
C LEU A 237 -21.84 66.79 7.09
N ARG A 238 -20.52 66.95 6.86
CA ARG A 238 -19.80 68.19 7.17
C ARG A 238 -20.33 69.36 6.34
N ALA A 239 -20.52 69.17 5.02
CA ALA A 239 -21.04 70.20 4.13
C ALA A 239 -22.47 70.63 4.54
N ALA A 240 -23.37 69.68 4.81
CA ALA A 240 -24.73 69.98 5.28
C ALA A 240 -24.74 70.76 6.61
N ARG A 241 -23.81 70.45 7.53
CA ARG A 241 -23.67 71.20 8.78
C ARG A 241 -23.21 72.63 8.55
N GLN A 242 -22.27 72.85 7.63
CA GLN A 242 -21.84 74.20 7.24
C GLN A 242 -22.98 74.99 6.59
N GLU A 243 -23.79 74.35 5.74
CA GLU A 243 -24.97 74.98 5.14
C GLU A 243 -26.00 75.39 6.20
N MET A 244 -26.33 74.50 7.15
CA MET A 244 -27.21 74.80 8.28
C MET A 244 -26.68 75.95 9.15
N GLU A 245 -25.36 76.02 9.38
CA GLU A 245 -24.70 77.13 10.09
C GLU A 245 -24.76 78.45 9.29
N THR A 246 -24.67 78.39 7.96
CA THR A 246 -24.85 79.59 7.11
C THR A 246 -26.31 80.05 7.01
N GLN A 247 -27.27 79.13 7.03
CA GLN A 247 -28.71 79.44 7.05
C GLN A 247 -29.13 80.02 8.40
N THR A 248 -28.69 79.44 9.52
CA THR A 248 -28.94 80.00 10.86
C THR A 248 -28.26 81.35 11.09
N LYS A 249 -27.12 81.63 10.46
CA LYS A 249 -26.54 82.99 10.40
C LYS A 249 -27.31 83.97 9.52
N LYS A 250 -28.09 83.50 8.53
CA LYS A 250 -29.02 84.32 7.74
C LYS A 250 -30.38 84.50 8.44
N GLU A 251 -30.82 83.53 9.24
CA GLU A 251 -32.09 83.57 9.98
C GLU A 251 -31.97 84.21 11.38
N SER A 252 -30.76 84.44 11.90
CA SER A 252 -30.56 85.19 13.15
C SER A 252 -30.79 86.71 13.03
N SER A 253 -31.44 87.17 11.95
CA SER A 253 -32.04 88.50 11.87
C SER A 253 -33.51 88.56 12.29
N GLU A 254 -34.16 87.48 12.74
CA GLU A 254 -35.54 87.56 13.28
C GLU A 254 -35.85 86.42 14.28
N ILE A 255 -36.35 86.77 15.48
CA ILE A 255 -36.69 85.88 16.62
C ILE A 255 -38.17 86.13 16.99
N PRO A 256 -39.03 85.12 17.34
CA PRO A 256 -39.24 84.68 18.74
C PRO A 256 -39.48 83.16 19.03
N LYS A 257 -39.16 82.79 20.30
CA LYS A 257 -39.32 81.51 21.09
C LYS A 257 -40.78 81.23 21.56
N PRO A 258 -41.15 80.20 22.41
CA PRO A 258 -40.51 78.93 22.89
C PRO A 258 -41.44 77.67 22.97
N SER A 259 -40.90 76.54 23.53
CA SER A 259 -41.55 75.39 24.25
C SER A 259 -42.13 74.24 23.39
N SER A 260 -42.24 72.96 23.80
CA SER A 260 -41.71 72.06 24.84
C SER A 260 -42.18 70.61 24.50
N VAL A 261 -41.66 69.58 25.19
CA VAL A 261 -42.25 68.23 25.42
C VAL A 261 -41.76 66.98 24.62
N SER A 262 -41.06 66.13 25.39
CA SER A 262 -41.02 64.64 25.55
C SER A 262 -40.81 63.62 24.41
N HIS A 263 -39.90 62.68 24.73
CA HIS A 263 -39.74 61.31 24.22
C HIS A 263 -41.00 60.42 24.36
N PRO A 264 -41.13 59.36 23.53
CA PRO A 264 -40.95 58.01 24.12
C PRO A 264 -40.27 56.95 23.22
N SER A 265 -39.94 55.83 23.89
CA SER A 265 -39.94 54.41 23.46
C SER A 265 -38.76 53.77 22.69
N GLN A 266 -37.98 53.02 23.48
CA GLN A 266 -37.42 51.66 23.32
C GLN A 266 -37.47 50.85 21.98
N LEU A 267 -36.26 50.39 21.57
CA LEU A 267 -35.77 49.03 21.18
C LEU A 267 -36.35 48.26 19.94
N PRO A 268 -35.50 47.51 19.17
CA PRO A 268 -35.15 46.17 19.64
C PRO A 268 -33.68 45.72 19.49
N ARG A 269 -33.27 44.96 20.51
CA ARG A 269 -32.15 44.01 20.51
C ARG A 269 -32.40 42.89 19.49
N HIS A 270 -31.70 42.88 18.36
CA HIS A 270 -31.73 41.76 17.41
C HIS A 270 -30.32 41.17 17.15
N ARG A 271 -29.64 40.74 18.21
CA ARG A 271 -28.34 40.03 18.07
C ARG A 271 -28.26 38.67 18.78
N ARG A 272 -29.26 38.32 19.60
CA ARG A 272 -29.39 37.00 20.25
C ARG A 272 -30.20 35.98 19.44
N SER A 273 -31.12 36.45 18.59
CA SER A 273 -32.07 35.61 17.84
C SER A 273 -31.38 34.76 16.76
N TRP A 274 -30.44 35.33 16.01
CA TRP A 274 -29.80 34.61 14.89
C TRP A 274 -28.85 33.51 15.35
N PHE A 275 -28.06 33.74 16.41
CA PHE A 275 -27.20 32.69 16.99
C PHE A 275 -28.02 31.56 17.62
N GLN A 276 -29.15 31.87 18.26
CA GLN A 276 -30.05 30.84 18.78
C GLN A 276 -30.76 30.07 17.64
N ALA A 277 -31.13 30.74 16.55
CA ALA A 277 -31.70 30.09 15.37
C ALA A 277 -30.67 29.19 14.67
N LEU A 278 -29.43 29.64 14.51
CA LEU A 278 -28.34 28.86 13.94
C LEU A 278 -28.00 27.63 14.80
N LEU A 279 -27.96 27.80 16.12
CA LEU A 279 -27.70 26.69 17.05
C LEU A 279 -28.84 25.66 17.02
N LYS A 280 -30.10 26.10 16.95
CA LYS A 280 -31.26 25.20 16.79
C LYS A 280 -31.24 24.47 15.45
N LEU A 281 -30.83 25.14 14.37
CA LEU A 281 -30.69 24.52 13.05
C LEU A 281 -29.58 23.46 13.03
N LEU A 282 -28.43 23.76 13.62
CA LEU A 282 -27.32 22.81 13.74
C LEU A 282 -27.70 21.60 14.61
N LEU A 283 -28.42 21.82 15.71
CA LEU A 283 -28.94 20.74 16.56
C LEU A 283 -29.93 19.85 15.80
N LEU A 284 -30.81 20.44 14.99
CA LEU A 284 -31.77 19.70 14.17
C LEU A 284 -31.06 18.83 13.12
N ILE A 285 -30.07 19.40 12.41
CA ILE A 285 -29.26 18.67 11.42
C ILE A 285 -28.52 17.51 12.09
N PHE A 286 -27.94 17.74 13.27
CA PHE A 286 -27.26 16.70 14.03
C PHE A 286 -28.20 15.58 14.47
N LEU A 287 -29.40 15.91 14.96
CA LEU A 287 -30.43 14.92 15.32
C LEU A 287 -30.92 14.11 14.12
N CYS A 288 -31.08 14.74 12.96
CA CYS A 288 -31.40 14.05 11.71
C CYS A 288 -30.26 13.12 11.26
N ALA A 289 -29.00 13.55 11.38
CA ALA A 289 -27.83 12.73 11.07
C ALA A 289 -27.73 11.51 12.01
N LEU A 290 -27.97 11.70 13.32
CA LEU A 290 -27.98 10.59 14.28
C LEU A 290 -29.13 9.61 14.01
N SER A 291 -30.33 10.12 13.71
CA SER A 291 -31.50 9.29 13.38
C SER A 291 -31.26 8.47 12.11
N THR A 292 -30.71 9.07 11.05
CA THR A 292 -30.38 8.36 9.81
C THR A 292 -29.31 7.30 10.00
N VAL A 293 -28.26 7.56 10.78
CA VAL A 293 -27.25 6.56 11.16
C VAL A 293 -27.88 5.44 11.98
N ALA A 294 -28.74 5.75 12.96
CA ALA A 294 -29.43 4.75 13.78
C ALA A 294 -30.36 3.86 12.93
N VAL A 295 -31.14 4.44 12.01
CA VAL A 295 -32.00 3.69 11.10
C VAL A 295 -31.18 2.77 10.19
N CYS A 296 -30.10 3.27 9.58
CA CYS A 296 -29.22 2.46 8.72
C CYS A 296 -28.46 1.35 9.47
N ARG A 297 -28.34 1.44 10.81
CA ARG A 297 -27.64 0.45 11.66
C ARG A 297 -28.57 -0.56 12.35
N VAL A 298 -29.76 -0.12 12.77
CA VAL A 298 -30.69 -0.92 13.59
C VAL A 298 -31.70 -1.67 12.74
N THR A 299 -31.96 -1.23 11.51
CA THR A 299 -32.88 -1.92 10.59
C THR A 299 -32.08 -2.70 9.52
N GLU A 300 -32.63 -3.81 9.03
CA GLU A 300 -32.03 -4.63 7.95
C GLU A 300 -32.01 -3.94 6.56
N LEU A 301 -32.10 -2.61 6.51
CA LEU A 301 -32.03 -1.80 5.29
C LEU A 301 -30.58 -1.62 4.77
N GLN A 302 -29.71 -2.61 4.96
CA GLN A 302 -28.29 -2.57 4.58
C GLN A 302 -28.04 -2.54 3.06
N ARG A 303 -29.07 -2.73 2.23
CA ARG A 303 -28.94 -2.86 0.76
C ARG A 303 -29.35 -1.64 -0.06
N GLN A 304 -29.73 -0.51 0.56
CA GLN A 304 -29.93 0.73 -0.19
C GLN A 304 -28.63 1.54 -0.32
N SER A 305 -28.40 2.12 -1.50
CA SER A 305 -27.17 2.85 -1.87
C SER A 305 -26.81 3.98 -0.89
N LEU A 306 -27.81 4.59 -0.25
CA LEU A 306 -27.60 5.65 0.74
C LEU A 306 -27.00 5.13 2.05
N CYS A 307 -27.42 3.96 2.56
CA CYS A 307 -26.89 3.42 3.81
C CYS A 307 -25.47 2.86 3.67
N ILE A 308 -25.03 2.46 2.47
CA ILE A 308 -23.65 2.03 2.21
C ILE A 308 -22.68 3.20 2.44
N SER A 309 -22.97 4.36 1.85
CA SER A 309 -22.15 5.56 2.00
C SER A 309 -22.14 6.09 3.44
N VAL A 310 -23.27 6.03 4.13
CA VAL A 310 -23.39 6.44 5.54
C VAL A 310 -22.59 5.52 6.46
N ASN A 311 -22.64 4.20 6.24
CA ASN A 311 -21.88 3.24 7.02
C ASN A 311 -20.36 3.35 6.78
N ALA A 312 -19.93 3.58 5.53
CA ALA A 312 -18.53 3.83 5.21
C ALA A 312 -17.99 5.09 5.92
N LEU A 313 -18.74 6.20 5.83
CA LEU A 313 -18.37 7.45 6.50
C LEU A 313 -18.32 7.30 8.03
N TYR A 314 -19.23 6.51 8.60
CA TYR A 314 -19.22 6.21 10.02
C TYR A 314 -17.96 5.45 10.46
N GLU A 315 -17.57 4.40 9.73
CA GLU A 315 -16.37 3.61 10.07
C GLU A 315 -15.08 4.44 9.92
N ASP A 316 -14.99 5.31 8.92
CA ASP A 316 -13.87 6.24 8.76
C ASP A 316 -13.77 7.23 9.93
N VAL A 317 -14.90 7.80 10.36
CA VAL A 317 -14.95 8.73 11.49
C VAL A 317 -14.63 8.02 12.81
N VAL A 318 -15.13 6.80 13.03
CA VAL A 318 -14.81 6.02 14.22
C VAL A 318 -13.33 5.63 14.26
N THR A 319 -12.75 5.28 13.12
CA THR A 319 -11.32 4.95 13.00
C THR A 319 -10.44 6.18 13.23
N ALA A 320 -10.83 7.33 12.68
CA ALA A 320 -10.16 8.61 12.94
C ALA A 320 -10.24 9.03 14.41
N LEU A 321 -11.40 8.85 15.05
CA LEU A 321 -11.57 9.14 16.48
C LEU A 321 -10.75 8.18 17.37
N LYS A 322 -10.72 6.89 17.05
CA LYS A 322 -9.93 5.89 17.79
C LYS A 322 -8.41 6.08 17.65
N SER A 323 -7.96 6.65 16.55
CA SER A 323 -6.53 6.95 16.32
C SER A 323 -6.07 8.26 16.97
N HIS A 324 -6.99 9.05 17.53
CA HIS A 324 -6.64 10.28 18.25
C HIS A 324 -6.09 9.95 19.65
N LYS A 325 -4.87 10.43 19.96
CA LYS A 325 -4.17 10.18 21.24
C LYS A 325 -5.01 10.43 22.50
N ILE A 326 -5.90 11.43 22.47
CA ILE A 326 -6.79 11.77 23.60
C ILE A 326 -7.81 10.64 23.85
N VAL A 327 -8.38 10.07 22.80
CA VAL A 327 -9.38 8.99 22.89
C VAL A 327 -8.71 7.68 23.32
N GLN A 328 -7.50 7.39 22.83
CA GLN A 328 -6.73 6.25 23.29
C GLN A 328 -6.42 6.34 24.79
N ASN A 329 -6.03 7.51 25.30
CA ASN A 329 -5.75 7.70 26.73
C ASN A 329 -7.02 7.49 27.60
N VAL A 330 -8.18 7.93 27.14
CA VAL A 330 -9.46 7.75 27.86
C VAL A 330 -9.94 6.29 27.81
N LEU A 331 -9.80 5.61 26.66
CA LEU A 331 -10.14 4.19 26.55
C LEU A 331 -9.21 3.30 27.39
N HIS A 332 -7.93 3.66 27.50
CA HIS A 332 -6.98 2.92 28.33
C HIS A 332 -7.21 3.12 29.84
N GLN A 333 -7.68 4.30 30.26
CA GLN A 333 -8.04 4.56 31.66
C GLN A 333 -9.30 3.79 32.10
N ASN A 334 -10.31 3.66 31.24
CA ASN A 334 -11.54 2.91 31.56
C ASN A 334 -11.38 1.37 31.47
N SER A 335 -10.24 0.88 30.97
CA SER A 335 -9.91 -0.55 30.90
C SER A 335 -9.15 -1.05 32.15
N GLN A 336 -8.75 -0.15 33.06
CA GLN A 336 -7.99 -0.47 34.27
C GLN A 336 -8.75 -0.16 35.58
N GLN A 337 -10.04 0.16 35.49
CA GLN A 337 -11.01 0.06 36.59
C GLN A 337 -11.95 -1.11 36.30
#